data_AF-A0ABD2LX95-F1
#
_entry.id   AF-A0ABD2LX95-F1
#
_cell.length_a   1.000
_cell.length_b   1.000
_cell.length_c   1.000
_cell.angle_alpha   90.00
_cell.angle_beta   90.00
_cell.angle_gamma   90.00
#
_symmetry.space_group_name_H-M   'P 1'
#
loop_
_entity.id
_entity.type
_entity.pdbx_description
1 polymer ?
#
loop_
_entity_poly.entity_id
_entity_poly.type
_entity_poly.pdbx_seq_one_letter_code
_entity_poly.pdbx_strand_id
1 'polypeptide(L)'
;MDDIKAQLHVALSKNGYGQPEYRYFCETDGRQYFRCECSVKRYEDIYVANEIAQKKRDAQTKAATSMGKWMVKNGFLTDEELPQLMQKSDHASEKDESA
;
A
#
# COMPACT_ATOMS: atom_id res chain seq x y z
N MET A 1 -8.72 -13.54 7.12
CA MET A 1 -7.89 -12.61 7.93
C MET A 1 -6.83 -12.07 6.99
N ASP A 2 -7.31 -11.47 5.90
CA ASP A 2 -6.55 -11.21 4.69
C ASP A 2 -6.54 -9.69 4.56
N ASP A 3 -5.58 -9.03 5.20
CA ASP A 3 -5.37 -7.58 5.07
C ASP A 3 -4.02 -7.39 4.35
N ILE A 4 -3.98 -6.57 3.30
CA ILE A 4 -2.77 -6.27 2.52
C ILE A 4 -1.59 -5.87 3.42
N LYS A 5 -1.87 -5.27 4.58
CA LYS A 5 -0.85 -4.92 5.58
C LYS A 5 -0.14 -6.15 6.15
N ALA A 6 -0.90 -7.20 6.45
CA ALA A 6 -0.36 -8.46 6.96
C ALA A 6 0.40 -9.20 5.86
N GLN A 7 -0.13 -9.21 4.62
CA GLN A 7 0.56 -9.80 3.47
C GLN A 7 1.90 -9.12 3.21
N LEU A 8 1.94 -7.78 3.18
CA LEU A 8 3.17 -7.00 3.00
C LEU A 8 4.18 -7.28 4.12
N HIS A 9 3.75 -7.32 5.38
CA HIS A 9 4.63 -7.66 6.51
C HIS A 9 5.26 -9.05 6.33
N VAL A 10 4.46 -10.07 6.00
CA VAL A 10 4.96 -11.44 5.81
C VAL A 10 5.90 -11.54 4.60
N ALA A 11 5.55 -10.94 3.46
CA ALA A 11 6.35 -10.94 2.25
C ALA A 11 7.73 -10.28 2.48
N LEU A 12 7.73 -9.10 3.12
CA LEU A 12 8.97 -8.40 3.47
C LEU A 12 9.86 -9.20 4.44
N SER A 13 9.24 -9.88 5.41
CA SER A 13 9.94 -10.73 6.37
C SER A 13 10.61 -11.92 5.67
N LYS A 14 9.89 -12.61 4.78
CA LYS A 14 10.40 -13.77 4.05
C LYS A 14 11.60 -13.45 3.16
N ASN A 15 11.62 -12.25 2.57
CA ASN A 15 12.68 -11.81 1.67
C ASN A 15 13.83 -11.04 2.37
N GLY A 16 13.76 -10.87 3.70
CA GLY A 16 14.80 -10.17 4.44
C GLY A 16 14.92 -8.67 4.11
N TYR A 17 13.81 -8.04 3.69
CA TYR A 17 13.78 -6.60 3.38
C TYR A 17 13.51 -5.72 4.60
N GLY A 18 13.21 -6.33 5.76
CA GLY A 18 12.81 -5.64 6.98
C GLY A 18 11.30 -5.65 7.16
N GLN A 19 10.79 -4.70 7.95
CA GLN A 19 9.35 -4.52 8.17
C GLN A 19 8.87 -3.22 7.54
N PRO A 20 7.58 -3.14 7.15
CA PRO A 20 7.00 -1.89 6.68
C PRO A 20 6.78 -0.95 7.87
N GLU A 21 7.32 0.26 7.77
CA GLU A 21 7.16 1.32 8.77
C GLU A 21 6.10 2.32 8.31
N TYR A 22 5.15 2.65 9.19
CA TYR A 22 4.04 3.56 8.91
C TYR A 22 4.16 4.83 9.73
N ARG A 23 4.21 5.99 9.07
CA ARG A 23 4.09 7.32 9.70
C ARG A 23 2.73 7.91 9.37
N TYR A 24 2.10 8.53 10.37
CA TYR A 24 0.76 9.10 10.24
C TYR A 24 0.80 10.60 10.47
N PHE A 25 0.09 11.31 9.60
CA PHE A 25 -0.15 12.73 9.73
C PHE A 25 -1.66 12.95 9.72
N CYS A 26 -2.15 13.70 10.71
CA CYS A 26 -3.50 14.22 10.69
C CYS A 26 -3.41 15.65 10.17
N GLU A 27 -4.01 15.90 9.02
CA GLU A 27 -3.94 17.19 8.36
C GLU A 27 -5.37 17.74 8.23
N THR A 28 -5.49 19.07 8.19
CA THR A 28 -6.76 19.76 8.06
C THR A 28 -6.57 20.91 7.11
N ASP A 29 -7.14 20.77 5.91
CA ASP A 29 -7.24 21.83 4.91
C ASP A 29 -8.68 21.85 4.39
N GLY A 30 -9.51 22.70 5.00
CA GLY A 30 -10.97 22.74 4.80
C GLY A 30 -11.74 21.53 5.37
N ARG A 31 -11.16 20.33 5.33
CA ARG A 31 -11.70 19.09 5.90
C ARG A 31 -10.57 18.25 6.49
N GLN A 32 -10.83 17.57 7.61
CA GLN A 32 -9.85 16.68 8.21
C GLN A 32 -9.61 15.45 7.32
N TYR A 33 -8.34 15.11 7.10
CA TYR A 33 -7.93 13.88 6.45
C TYR A 33 -6.69 13.29 7.12
N PHE A 34 -6.43 12.02 6.84
CA PHE A 34 -5.27 11.29 7.33
C PHE A 34 -4.35 10.99 6.16
N ARG A 35 -3.09 11.39 6.30
CA ARG A 35 -1.99 11.00 5.40
C ARG A 35 -1.18 9.91 6.08
N CYS A 36 -0.82 8.88 5.33
CA CYS A 36 0.02 7.79 5.80
C CYS A 36 1.17 7.59 4.83
N GLU A 37 2.38 7.64 5.37
CA GLU A 37 3.60 7.24 4.67
C GLU A 37 3.94 5.81 5.06
N CYS A 38 4.16 4.94 4.08
CA CYS A 38 4.69 3.59 4.26
C CYS A 38 6.08 3.52 3.64
N SER A 39 7.07 3.12 4.43
CA SER A 39 8.46 2.97 4.03
C SER A 39 8.98 1.59 4.40
N VAL A 40 10.00 1.12 3.69
CA VAL A 40 10.74 -0.10 4.02
C VAL A 40 12.18 0.33 4.16
N LYS A 41 12.81 0.16 5.33
CA LYS A 41 14.12 0.72 5.66
C LYS A 41 15.19 0.53 4.57
N ARG A 42 15.20 -0.64 3.92
CA ARG A 42 16.14 -0.95 2.84
C ARG A 42 15.97 -0.08 1.58
N TYR A 43 14.80 0.52 1.40
CA TYR A 43 14.37 1.22 0.19
C TYR A 43 13.84 2.64 0.49
N GLU A 44 13.98 3.15 1.71
CA GLU A 44 13.36 4.41 2.12
C GLU A 44 13.89 5.63 1.34
N ASP A 45 15.14 5.58 0.88
CA ASP A 45 15.76 6.60 0.02
C ASP A 45 15.29 6.53 -1.45
N ILE A 46 14.68 5.42 -1.84
CA ILE A 46 14.23 5.17 -3.22
C ILE A 46 12.73 5.42 -3.33
N TYR A 47 11.95 4.92 -2.38
CA TYR A 47 10.50 5.01 -2.42
C TYR A 47 9.84 5.01 -1.04
N VAL A 48 8.94 5.97 -0.85
CA VAL A 48 8.00 6.04 0.27
C VAL A 48 6.59 6.17 -0.32
N ALA A 49 5.74 5.21 -0.03
CA ALA A 49 4.34 5.28 -0.44
C ALA A 49 3.60 6.30 0.42
N ASN A 50 3.06 7.36 -0.18
CA ASN A 50 2.43 8.47 0.53
C ASN A 50 0.97 8.61 0.09
N GLU A 51 0.04 8.22 0.96
CA GLU A 51 -1.37 8.07 0.61
C GLU A 51 -2.30 8.79 1.59
N ILE A 52 -3.41 9.32 1.08
CA ILE A 52 -4.41 10.04 1.86
C ILE A 52 -5.77 9.33 1.91
N ALA A 53 -6.45 9.42 3.05
CA ALA A 53 -7.84 8.99 3.21
C ALA A 53 -8.59 9.73 4.31
N GLN A 54 -9.91 9.60 4.32
CA GLN A 54 -10.79 10.19 5.34
C GLN A 54 -10.74 9.44 6.69
N LYS A 55 -10.25 8.19 6.70
CA LYS A 55 -10.08 7.38 7.91
C LYS A 55 -8.64 6.91 8.02
N LYS A 56 -8.09 6.90 9.24
CA LYS A 56 -6.72 6.46 9.53
C LYS A 56 -6.42 5.04 9.02
N ARG A 57 -7.37 4.11 9.21
CA ARG A 57 -7.25 2.72 8.73
C ARG A 57 -7.11 2.66 7.20
N ASP A 58 -7.92 3.43 6.49
CA ASP A 58 -7.95 3.43 5.03
C ASP A 58 -6.66 4.03 4.45
N ALA A 59 -6.14 5.09 5.07
CA ALA A 59 -4.86 5.70 4.67
C ALA A 59 -3.72 4.67 4.79
N GLN A 60 -3.68 3.91 5.88
CA GLN A 60 -2.69 2.84 6.06
C GLN A 60 -2.84 1.73 5.01
N THR A 61 -4.07 1.25 4.77
CA THR A 61 -4.33 0.21 3.78
C THR A 61 -3.95 0.67 2.37
N LYS A 62 -4.21 1.94 2.01
CA LYS A 62 -3.75 2.52 0.74
C LYS A 62 -2.23 2.58 0.66
N ALA A 63 -1.56 3.07 1.70
CA ALA A 63 -0.09 3.15 1.73
C ALA A 63 0.56 1.77 1.58
N ALA A 64 0.04 0.75 2.28
CA ALA A 64 0.47 -0.63 2.14
C ALA A 64 0.24 -1.19 0.72
N THR A 65 -0.91 -0.88 0.11
CA THR A 65 -1.24 -1.27 -1.27
C THR A 65 -0.25 -0.63 -2.25
N SER A 66 0.01 0.67 -2.11
CA SER A 66 0.90 1.44 -2.98
C SER A 66 2.34 0.97 -2.87
N MET A 67 2.82 0.69 -1.65
CA MET A 67 4.12 0.06 -1.41
C MET A 67 4.20 -1.33 -2.06
N GLY A 68 3.22 -2.20 -1.83
CA GLY A 68 3.18 -3.53 -2.42
C GLY A 68 3.23 -3.51 -3.95
N LYS A 69 2.42 -2.65 -4.58
CA LYS A 69 2.43 -2.45 -6.04
C LYS A 69 3.79 -2.00 -6.56
N TRP A 70 4.42 -1.03 -5.89
CA TRP A 70 5.75 -0.57 -6.27
C TRP A 70 6.78 -1.70 -6.16
N MET A 71 6.74 -2.51 -5.09
CA MET A 71 7.68 -3.61 -4.92
C MET A 71 7.52 -4.70 -5.99
N VAL A 72 6.28 -5.06 -6.34
CA VAL A 72 6.01 -6.00 -7.43
C VAL A 72 6.47 -5.44 -8.78
N LYS A 73 6.12 -4.18 -9.09
CA LYS A 73 6.51 -3.52 -10.34
C LYS A 73 8.03 -3.48 -10.54
N ASN A 74 8.80 -3.37 -9.46
CA ASN A 74 10.27 -3.31 -9.51
C ASN A 74 10.94 -4.69 -9.29
N GLY A 75 10.16 -5.77 -9.23
CA GLY A 75 10.68 -7.13 -9.12
C GLY A 75 11.24 -7.50 -7.73
N PHE A 76 10.93 -6.72 -6.69
CA PHE A 76 11.34 -7.04 -5.32
C PHE A 76 10.45 -8.10 -4.66
N LEU A 77 9.16 -8.09 -5.00
CA LEU A 77 8.16 -9.07 -4.57
C LEU A 77 7.41 -9.61 -5.79
N THR A 78 6.69 -10.71 -5.62
CA THR A 78 5.80 -11.26 -6.66
C THR A 78 4.32 -11.04 -6.33
N ASP A 79 3.46 -11.14 -7.35
CA ASP A 79 2.00 -11.07 -7.16
C ASP A 79 1.46 -12.18 -6.24
N GLU A 80 2.09 -13.37 -6.26
CA GLU A 80 1.72 -14.50 -5.40
C GLU A 80 1.97 -14.23 -3.92
N GLU A 81 2.95 -13.38 -3.61
CA GLU A 81 3.25 -12.97 -2.23
C GLU A 81 2.24 -11.93 -1.72
N LEU A 82 1.57 -11.21 -2.63
CA LEU A 82 0.59 -10.16 -2.32
C LEU A 82 -0.74 -10.40 -3.07
N PRO A 83 -1.44 -11.52 -2.80
CA PRO A 83 -2.61 -11.92 -3.60
C PRO A 83 -3.78 -10.92 -3.55
N GLN A 84 -3.84 -10.02 -2.56
CA GLN A 84 -4.84 -8.94 -2.58
C GLN A 84 -4.65 -7.90 -3.67
N LEU A 85 -3.43 -7.74 -4.18
CA LEU A 85 -3.18 -6.84 -5.30
C LEU A 85 -3.80 -7.38 -6.59
N MET A 86 -3.83 -8.70 -6.74
CA MET A 86 -4.46 -9.37 -7.88
C MET A 86 -5.98 -9.19 -7.84
N GLN A 87 -6.62 -9.45 -6.69
CA GLN A 87 -8.09 -9.38 -6.53
C GLN A 87 -8.72 -8.02 -6.84
N LYS A 88 -7.97 -6.92 -6.69
CA LYS A 88 -8.48 -5.57 -7.00
C LYS A 88 -8.39 -5.21 -8.49
N SER A 89 -7.59 -5.94 -9.27
CA SER A 89 -7.40 -5.69 -10.69
C SER A 89 -8.62 -6.15 -11.51
N ASP A 90 -9.31 -7.19 -11.04
CA ASP A 90 -10.48 -7.77 -11.71
C ASP A 90 -11.79 -6.97 -11.50
N HIS A 91 -11.80 -5.94 -10.65
CA HIS A 91 -12.97 -5.09 -10.40
C HIS A 91 -12.83 -3.65 -10.94
N ALA A 92 -11.73 -3.34 -11.63
CA ALA A 92 -11.52 -2.03 -12.24
C ALA A 92 -12.01 -1.93 -13.70
N SER A 93 -12.51 -3.02 -14.30
CA SER A 93 -12.88 -3.08 -15.72
C SER A 93 -14.37 -2.86 -16.03
N GLU A 94 -15.19 -2.40 -15.07
CA GLU A 94 -16.61 -2.10 -15.32
C GLU A 94 -16.98 -0.68 -14.87
N LYS A 95 -16.27 0.34 -15.34
CA LYS A 95 -16.76 1.73 -15.39
C LYS A 95 -16.14 2.50 -16.56
N ASP A 96 -16.28 1.98 -17.78
CA ASP A 96 -16.22 2.83 -18.97
C ASP A 96 -16.91 2.12 -20.15
N GLU A 97 -18.18 2.44 -20.34
CA GLU A 97 -18.95 2.46 -21.59
C GLU A 97 -20.43 2.63 -21.18
N SER A 98 -21.26 3.51 -21.72
CA SER A 98 -21.17 4.69 -22.58
C SER A 98 -22.63 5.18 -22.67
N ALA A 99 -22.80 6.51 -22.69
CA ALA A 99 -23.97 7.27 -23.19
C ALA A 99 -25.35 7.11 -22.49
#